data_AF-A0A081DE87-F1
#
_entry.id   AF-A0A081DE87-F1
#
_cell.length_a   1.000
_cell.length_b   1.000
_cell.length_c   1.000
_cell.angle_alpha   90.00
_cell.angle_beta   90.00
_cell.angle_gamma   90.00
#
_symmetry.space_group_name_H-M   'P 1'
#
loop_
_entity.id
_entity.type
_entity.pdbx_description
1 polymer ?
#
loop_
_entity_poly.entity_id
_entity_poly.type
_entity_poly.pdbx_seq_one_letter_code
_entity_poly.pdbx_strand_id
1 'polypeptide(L)' 'MQQIENNDSTSTENDSIINVISEYQFIDEENYPDAIIYAKSDAQQVYVVHQGIKMWCDQAVL' A
#
# COMPACT_ATOMS: atom_id res chain seq x y z
N MET A 1 32.59 13.78 -27.40
CA MET A 1 31.90 14.73 -26.51
C MET A 1 30.79 13.95 -25.81
N GLN A 2 30.66 14.11 -24.50
CA GLN A 2 29.86 13.23 -23.64
C GLN A 2 28.35 13.43 -23.84
N GLN A 3 27.61 12.32 -23.69
CA GLN A 3 26.14 12.25 -23.69
C GLN A 3 25.60 12.87 -22.39
N ILE A 4 24.46 13.57 -22.46
CA ILE A 4 23.69 13.96 -21.27
C ILE A 4 22.31 13.32 -21.44
N GLU A 5 22.16 12.16 -20.82
CA GLU A 5 20.87 11.55 -20.50
C GLU A 5 20.25 12.36 -19.37
N ASN A 6 19.11 13.01 -19.61
CA ASN A 6 18.32 13.55 -18.52
C ASN A 6 17.51 12.39 -17.92
N ASN A 7 18.23 11.50 -17.24
CA ASN A 7 17.67 10.62 -16.23
C ASN A 7 17.38 11.47 -15.00
N ASP A 8 16.19 12.07 -14.95
CA ASP A 8 15.65 12.58 -13.69
C ASP A 8 15.18 11.38 -12.85
N SER A 9 16.16 10.62 -12.36
CA SER A 9 15.99 9.74 -11.21
C SER A 9 15.92 10.64 -9.99
N THR A 10 14.76 11.23 -9.73
CA THR A 10 14.47 11.77 -8.39
C THR A 10 14.18 10.59 -7.48
N SER A 11 15.24 9.92 -7.02
CA SER A 11 15.19 9.00 -5.90
C SER A 11 15.28 9.79 -4.60
N THR A 12 14.12 10.19 -4.08
CA THR A 12 13.91 10.62 -2.68
C THR A 12 12.41 10.42 -2.43
N GLU A 13 11.89 9.62 -1.50
CA GLU A 13 12.36 9.10 -0.23
C GLU A 13 12.00 7.60 -0.16
N ASN A 14 12.38 6.86 0.88
CA ASN A 14 11.92 5.48 1.06
C ASN A 14 10.42 5.44 1.37
N ASP A 15 9.57 5.62 0.36
CA ASP A 15 8.16 5.23 0.42
C ASP A 15 8.17 3.73 0.64
N SER A 16 8.02 3.37 1.89
CA SER A 16 8.36 2.05 2.37
C SER A 16 7.25 1.12 1.94
N ILE A 17 7.41 0.57 0.73
CA ILE A 17 6.43 -0.19 -0.05
C ILE A 17 5.60 -1.07 0.88
N ILE A 18 4.37 -0.62 1.17
CA ILE A 18 3.36 -1.40 1.87
C ILE A 18 2.69 -2.27 0.82
N ASN A 19 2.76 -3.59 1.00
CA ASN A 19 2.04 -4.53 0.16
C ASN A 19 0.82 -5.05 0.93
N VAL A 20 -0.35 -5.01 0.32
CA VAL A 20 -1.61 -5.45 0.93
C VAL A 20 -2.25 -6.51 0.06
N ILE A 21 -2.70 -7.59 0.69
CA ILE A 21 -3.49 -8.66 0.06
C ILE A 21 -4.79 -8.80 0.84
N SER A 22 -5.92 -8.64 0.16
CA SER A 22 -7.26 -8.89 0.70
C SER A 22 -8.21 -9.33 -0.41
N GLU A 23 -9.35 -9.89 -0.01
CA GLU A 23 -10.44 -10.22 -0.94
C GLU A 23 -11.34 -9.01 -1.24
N TYR A 24 -11.53 -8.12 -0.26
CA TYR A 24 -12.37 -6.94 -0.41
C TYR A 24 -11.54 -5.65 -0.30
N GLN A 25 -11.86 -4.70 -1.18
CA GLN A 25 -11.32 -3.34 -1.22
C GLN A 25 -12.46 -2.36 -1.57
N PHE A 26 -12.56 -1.25 -0.84
CA PHE A 26 -13.52 -0.18 -1.13
C PHE A 26 -13.03 1.18 -0.62
N ILE A 27 -13.73 2.24 -1.03
CA ILE A 27 -13.49 3.63 -0.65
C ILE A 27 -14.72 4.13 0.11
N ASP A 28 -14.50 4.82 1.23
CA ASP A 28 -15.52 5.48 2.02
C ASP A 28 -15.04 6.89 2.37
N GLU A 29 -15.23 7.83 1.45
CA GLU A 29 -14.78 9.23 1.60
C GLU A 29 -15.48 9.98 2.75
N GLU A 30 -16.61 9.49 3.24
CA GLU A 30 -17.34 10.12 4.35
C GLU A 30 -16.65 9.81 5.69
N ASN A 31 -16.28 8.55 5.90
CA ASN A 31 -15.69 8.10 7.17
C ASN A 31 -14.15 8.05 7.15
N TYR A 32 -13.55 7.85 5.98
CA TYR A 32 -12.11 7.69 5.77
C TYR A 32 -11.66 8.43 4.50
N PRO A 33 -11.55 9.77 4.56
CA PRO A 33 -11.19 10.58 3.40
C PRO A 33 -9.79 10.24 2.88
N ASP A 34 -9.66 10.19 1.55
CA ASP A 34 -8.42 9.86 0.82
C ASP A 34 -7.85 8.47 1.12
N ALA A 35 -8.62 7.58 1.74
CA ALA A 35 -8.14 6.26 2.18
C ALA A 35 -8.72 5.10 1.35
N ILE A 36 -7.91 4.05 1.22
CA ILE A 36 -8.37 2.75 0.70
C ILE A 36 -8.58 1.79 1.86
N ILE A 37 -9.77 1.19 1.92
CA ILE A 37 -10.14 0.25 2.96
C ILE A 37 -10.05 -1.16 2.41
N TYR A 38 -9.28 -2.00 3.10
CA TYR A 38 -9.15 -3.43 2.85
C TYR A 38 -9.83 -4.19 3.98
N ALA A 39 -10.63 -5.20 3.66
CA ALA A 39 -11.36 -5.99 4.65
C ALA A 39 -11.14 -7.49 4.45
N LYS A 40 -11.17 -8.22 5.57
CA LYS A 40 -11.15 -9.68 5.56
C LYS A 40 -12.39 -10.24 4.89
N SER A 41 -12.27 -11.47 4.42
CA SER A 41 -13.41 -12.34 4.16
C SER A 41 -13.49 -13.43 5.22
N ASP A 42 -14.51 -14.30 5.09
CA ASP A 42 -14.61 -15.50 5.91
C ASP A 42 -13.44 -16.48 5.65
N ALA A 43 -12.79 -16.39 4.49
CA ALA A 43 -11.72 -17.29 4.07
C ALA A 43 -10.32 -16.73 4.36
N GLN A 44 -10.13 -15.40 4.44
CA GLN A 44 -8.81 -14.78 4.54
C GLN A 44 -8.83 -13.43 5.29
N GLN A 45 -7.90 -13.27 6.24
CA GLN A 45 -7.56 -11.98 6.85
C GLN A 45 -6.79 -11.07 5.89
N VAL A 46 -6.89 -9.76 6.08
CA VAL A 46 -6.05 -8.79 5.37
C VAL A 46 -4.59 -9.06 5.75
N TYR A 47 -3.75 -9.30 4.75
CA TYR A 47 -2.33 -9.55 4.94
C TYR A 47 -1.52 -8.36 4.45
N VAL A 48 -0.82 -7.71 5.38
CA VAL A 48 0.00 -6.51 5.11
C VAL A 48 1.47 -6.86 5.31
N VAL A 49 2.30 -6.50 4.33
CA VAL A 49 3.75 -6.63 4.40
C VAL A 49 4.39 -5.26 4.26
N HIS A 50 5.19 -4.89 5.25
CA HIS A 50 5.95 -3.64 5.25
C HIS A 50 7.36 -3.90 5.74
N GLN A 51 8.36 -3.67 4.89
CA GLN A 51 9.78 -3.88 5.20
C GLN A 51 10.09 -5.26 5.86
N GLY A 52 9.41 -6.32 5.41
CA GLY A 52 9.56 -7.68 5.96
C GLY A 52 8.75 -7.97 7.23
N ILE A 53 8.13 -6.96 7.84
CA ILE A 53 7.14 -7.14 8.90
C ILE A 53 5.83 -7.61 8.27
N LYS A 54 5.23 -8.64 8.87
CA LYS A 54 4.00 -9.28 8.43
C LYS A 54 2.90 -9.04 9.45
N MET A 55 1.78 -8.49 9.01
CA MET A 55 0.61 -8.20 9.83
C MET A 55 -0.62 -8.87 9.23
N TRP A 56 -1.44 -9.44 10.11
CA TRP A 56 -2.75 -9.96 9.76
C TRP A 56 -3.80 -9.22 10.57
N CYS A 57 -4.79 -8.65 9.90
CA CYS A 57 -5.85 -7.91 10.54
C CYS A 57 -7.20 -8.15 9.87
N ASP A 58 -8.26 -7.77 10.57
CA ASP A 58 -9.62 -7.85 10.06
C ASP A 58 -9.91 -6.72 9.05
N GLN A 59 -9.24 -5.57 9.22
CA GLN A 59 -9.35 -4.40 8.35
C GLN A 59 -8.02 -3.63 8.33
N ALA A 60 -7.65 -3.07 7.17
CA ALA A 60 -6.59 -2.08 7.04
C ALA A 60 -7.15 -0.84 6.33
N VAL A 61 -6.86 0.34 6.88
CA VAL A 61 -7.20 1.65 6.31
C VAL A 61 -5.88 2.35 6.03
N LEU A 62 -5.65 2.70 4.77
CA LEU A 62 -4.38 3.23 4.27
C LEU A 62 -4.58 4.55 3.55
#